data_AF-A0A7S3Y439-F1
#
_entry.id   AF-A0A7S3Y439-F1
#
_cell.length_a   1.000
_cell.length_b   1.000
_cell.length_c   1.000
_cell.angle_alpha   90.00
_cell.angle_beta   90.00
_cell.angle_gamma   90.00
#
_symmetry.space_group_name_H-M   'P 1'
#
loop_
_entity.id
_entity.type
_entity.pdbx_description
1 polymer ?
#
loop_
_entity_poly.entity_id
_entity_poly.type
_entity_poly.pdbx_seq_one_letter_code
_entity_poly.pdbx_strand_id
1 'polypeptide(L)'
;LLDVQKSGYLNTFTINYFFRDIIKEMEKNNFETVNVADVRDEIFDMVKPKTPWQITYDDLINSNVGHTIVSMLIDVNGFWAYDNRESLSYDDEEEDNQEEEGGEAAAPSAGGGG
;
A
#
# COMPACT_ATOMS: atom_id res chain seq x y z
N LEU A 1 -9.21 19.02 -10.22
CA LEU A 1 -9.51 17.63 -10.62
C LEU A 1 -10.24 16.89 -9.49
N LEU A 2 -9.65 16.82 -8.28
CA LEU A 2 -10.26 16.11 -7.15
C LEU A 2 -11.45 16.82 -6.49
N ASP A 3 -11.47 18.14 -6.43
CA ASP A 3 -12.61 18.90 -5.88
C ASP A 3 -13.77 18.98 -6.89
N VAL A 4 -14.52 17.88 -7.02
CA VAL A 4 -15.64 17.74 -7.96
C VAL A 4 -16.81 18.67 -7.64
N GLN A 5 -16.95 19.08 -6.38
CA GLN A 5 -18.00 19.99 -5.92
C GLN A 5 -17.59 21.47 -5.97
N LYS A 6 -16.33 21.78 -6.34
CA LYS A 6 -15.74 23.13 -6.31
C LYS A 6 -15.91 23.84 -4.96
N SER A 7 -15.81 23.08 -3.87
CA SER A 7 -16.02 23.57 -2.50
C SER A 7 -14.74 24.13 -1.86
N GLY A 8 -13.57 23.92 -2.49
CA GLY A 8 -12.26 24.29 -1.96
C GLY A 8 -11.63 23.23 -1.05
N TYR A 9 -12.30 22.10 -0.85
CA TYR A 9 -11.86 21.00 0.02
C TYR A 9 -12.41 19.66 -0.45
N LEU A 10 -11.72 18.58 -0.10
CA LEU A 10 -12.20 17.21 -0.23
C LEU A 10 -12.91 16.82 1.06
N ASN A 11 -14.08 16.20 0.92
CA ASN A 11 -14.90 15.70 2.01
C ASN A 11 -15.22 14.21 1.78
N THR A 12 -15.96 13.61 2.71
CA THR A 12 -16.42 12.22 2.61
C THR A 12 -17.13 11.92 1.30
N PHE A 13 -17.95 12.85 0.79
CA PHE A 13 -18.63 12.65 -0.50
C PHE A 13 -17.64 12.52 -1.65
N THR A 14 -16.65 13.40 -1.70
CA THR A 14 -15.63 13.43 -2.76
C THR A 14 -14.79 12.16 -2.73
N ILE A 15 -14.33 11.74 -1.56
CA ILE A 15 -13.57 10.50 -1.37
C ILE A 15 -14.39 9.29 -1.85
N ASN A 16 -15.64 9.16 -1.38
CA ASN A 16 -16.52 8.07 -1.79
C ASN A 16 -16.87 8.10 -3.28
N TYR A 17 -16.93 9.29 -3.89
CA TYR A 17 -17.20 9.44 -5.32
C TYR A 17 -16.11 8.76 -6.16
N PHE A 18 -14.84 8.99 -5.84
CA PHE A 18 -13.72 8.37 -6.55
C PHE A 18 -13.61 6.87 -6.28
N PHE A 19 -13.80 6.44 -5.03
CA PHE A 19 -13.72 5.01 -4.70
C PHE A 19 -14.75 4.14 -5.43
N ARG A 20 -15.88 4.69 -5.87
CA ARG A 20 -16.88 3.93 -6.65
C ARG A 20 -16.29 3.30 -7.91
N ASP A 21 -15.43 4.02 -8.63
CA ASP A 21 -14.85 3.50 -9.86
C ASP A 21 -13.61 2.63 -9.60
N ILE A 22 -12.85 2.96 -8.54
CA ILE A 22 -11.75 2.11 -8.04
C ILE A 22 -12.27 0.72 -7.65
N ILE A 23 -13.34 0.63 -6.85
CA ILE A 23 -13.91 -0.65 -6.39
C ILE A 23 -14.42 -1.48 -7.57
N LYS A 24 -15.11 -0.87 -8.54
CA LYS A 24 -15.57 -1.60 -9.73
C LYS A 24 -14.40 -2.20 -10.50
N GLU A 25 -13.30 -1.47 -10.63
CA GLU A 25 -12.11 -1.99 -11.30
C GLU A 25 -11.43 -3.07 -10.43
N MET A 26 -11.43 -2.94 -9.10
CA MET A 26 -10.95 -3.99 -8.19
C MET A 26 -11.71 -5.31 -8.36
N GLU A 27 -13.04 -5.24 -8.35
CA GLU A 27 -13.92 -6.40 -8.53
C GLU A 27 -13.69 -7.07 -9.88
N LYS A 28 -13.51 -6.28 -10.94
CA LYS A 28 -13.23 -6.78 -12.29
C LYS A 28 -11.89 -7.51 -12.40
N ASN A 29 -10.91 -7.14 -11.57
CA ASN A 29 -9.59 -7.78 -11.53
C ASN A 29 -9.49 -8.86 -10.43
N ASN A 30 -10.60 -9.26 -9.82
CA ASN A 30 -10.67 -10.29 -8.77
C ASN A 30 -9.79 -10.00 -7.53
N PHE A 31 -9.60 -8.72 -7.19
CA PHE A 31 -8.96 -8.35 -5.92
C PHE A 31 -9.90 -8.54 -4.73
N GLU A 32 -9.33 -8.58 -3.53
CA GLU A 32 -10.09 -8.76 -2.30
C GLU A 32 -11.04 -7.58 -2.02
N THR A 33 -12.06 -7.84 -1.19
CA THR A 33 -13.05 -6.82 -0.83
C THR A 33 -12.43 -5.82 0.13
N VAL A 34 -12.43 -4.54 -0.24
CA VAL A 34 -11.85 -3.48 0.59
C VAL A 34 -12.91 -2.78 1.44
N ASN A 35 -12.58 -2.51 2.70
CA ASN A 35 -13.41 -1.68 3.57
C ASN A 35 -13.13 -0.18 3.34
N VAL A 36 -13.90 0.42 2.43
CA VAL A 36 -13.80 1.84 2.07
C VAL A 36 -14.01 2.79 3.25
N ALA A 37 -14.80 2.38 4.26
CA ALA A 37 -15.05 3.23 5.41
C ALA A 37 -13.78 3.39 6.26
N ASP A 38 -13.05 2.30 6.48
CA ASP A 38 -11.80 2.30 7.24
C ASP A 38 -10.71 3.06 6.48
N VAL A 39 -10.58 2.82 5.17
CA VAL A 39 -9.64 3.56 4.30
C VAL A 39 -9.94 5.05 4.32
N ARG A 40 -11.22 5.45 4.26
CA ARG A 40 -11.61 6.85 4.35
C ARG A 40 -11.16 7.46 5.67
N ASP A 41 -11.40 6.77 6.78
CA ASP A 41 -11.03 7.27 8.11
C ASP A 41 -9.50 7.37 8.24
N GLU A 42 -8.76 6.41 7.69
CA GLU A 42 -7.31 6.44 7.59
C GLU A 42 -6.80 7.64 6.76
N ILE A 43 -7.44 7.98 5.64
CA ILE A 43 -7.12 9.18 4.85
C ILE A 43 -7.22 10.44 5.73
N PHE A 44 -8.30 10.57 6.52
CA PHE A 44 -8.46 11.72 7.41
C PHE A 44 -7.43 11.72 8.55
N ASP A 45 -7.10 10.55 9.10
CA ASP A 45 -6.11 10.39 10.17
C ASP A 45 -4.66 10.64 9.70
N MET A 46 -4.34 10.33 8.44
CA MET A 46 -3.06 10.64 7.84
C MET A 46 -2.91 12.14 7.53
N VAL A 47 -3.93 12.74 6.91
CA VAL A 47 -3.88 14.15 6.47
C VAL A 47 -4.00 15.12 7.65
N LYS A 48 -4.78 14.75 8.68
CA LYS A 48 -5.06 15.58 9.88
C LYS A 48 -5.47 17.00 9.51
N PRO A 49 -6.56 17.18 8.73
CA PRO A 49 -6.94 18.48 8.23
C PRO A 49 -7.23 19.45 9.38
N LYS A 50 -6.90 20.73 9.17
CA LYS A 50 -7.17 21.79 10.17
C LYS A 50 -8.64 21.90 10.54
N THR A 51 -9.52 21.68 9.56
CA THR A 51 -10.97 21.65 9.76
C THR A 51 -11.46 20.21 9.64
N PRO A 52 -12.16 19.67 10.65
CA PRO A 52 -12.67 18.30 10.60
C PRO A 52 -13.47 18.05 9.32
N TRP A 53 -13.18 16.92 8.67
CA TRP A 53 -13.88 16.46 7.46
C TRP A 53 -13.69 17.34 6.21
N GLN A 54 -12.72 18.26 6.22
CA GLN A 54 -12.42 19.15 5.10
C GLN A 54 -10.93 19.17 4.82
N ILE A 55 -10.49 18.35 3.86
CA ILE A 55 -9.10 18.31 3.41
C ILE A 55 -8.91 19.39 2.34
N THR A 56 -8.25 20.48 2.70
CA THR A 56 -7.91 21.55 1.74
C THR A 56 -6.65 21.20 0.94
N TYR A 57 -6.35 22.00 -0.09
CA TYR A 57 -5.08 21.91 -0.79
C TYR A 57 -3.89 22.07 0.17
N ASP A 58 -3.96 23.03 1.09
CA ASP A 58 -2.89 23.26 2.07
C ASP A 58 -2.73 22.06 3.01
N ASP A 59 -3.81 21.39 3.41
CA ASP A 59 -3.71 20.18 4.25
C ASP A 59 -2.99 19.04 3.50
N LEU A 60 -3.26 18.86 2.21
CA LEU A 60 -2.58 17.85 1.37
C LEU A 60 -1.08 18.13 1.23
N ILE A 61 -0.69 19.40 1.04
CA ILE A 61 0.71 19.78 0.92
C ILE A 61 1.43 19.64 2.27
N ASN A 62 0.83 20.11 3.36
CA ASN A 62 1.49 20.15 4.66
C ASN A 62 1.54 18.79 5.38
N SER A 63 0.71 17.83 4.98
CA SER A 63 0.68 16.48 5.58
C SER A 63 1.77 15.53 5.05
N ASN A 64 2.50 15.90 4.00
CA ASN A 64 3.51 15.06 3.31
C ASN A 64 3.00 13.75 2.69
N VAL A 65 1.73 13.39 2.90
CA VAL A 65 1.08 12.21 2.31
C VAL A 65 0.23 12.53 1.09
N GLY A 66 0.17 13.80 0.67
CA GLY A 66 -0.71 14.23 -0.43
C GLY A 66 -0.54 13.41 -1.72
N HIS A 67 0.69 12.99 -2.04
CA HIS A 67 0.97 12.12 -3.19
C HIS A 67 0.29 10.75 -3.05
N THR A 68 0.38 10.12 -1.88
CA THR A 68 -0.26 8.85 -1.54
C THR A 68 -1.77 8.97 -1.67
N ILE A 69 -2.37 10.01 -1.09
CA ILE A 69 -3.82 10.25 -1.13
C ILE A 69 -4.29 10.43 -2.58
N VAL A 70 -3.57 11.22 -3.38
CA VAL A 70 -3.92 11.43 -4.79
C VAL A 70 -3.85 10.09 -5.55
N SER A 71 -2.78 9.31 -5.35
CA SER A 71 -2.60 8.01 -6.01
C SER A 71 -3.73 7.03 -5.69
N MET A 72 -4.12 6.93 -4.42
CA MET A 72 -5.22 6.06 -3.99
C MET A 72 -6.57 6.47 -4.62
N LEU A 73 -6.80 7.76 -4.83
CA LEU A 73 -8.09 8.25 -5.33
C LEU A 73 -8.24 8.17 -6.85
N ILE A 74 -7.14 8.16 -7.62
CA ILE A 74 -7.19 8.25 -9.08
C ILE A 74 -6.68 7.02 -9.81
N ASP A 75 -5.98 6.12 -9.11
CA ASP A 75 -5.34 4.95 -9.71
C ASP A 75 -5.64 3.69 -8.91
N VAL A 76 -6.21 2.70 -9.59
CA VAL A 76 -6.52 1.37 -9.05
C VAL A 76 -5.27 0.65 -8.55
N ASN A 77 -4.14 0.79 -9.23
CA ASN A 77 -2.88 0.17 -8.81
C ASN A 77 -2.28 0.90 -7.61
N GLY A 78 -2.35 2.24 -7.62
CA GLY A 78 -1.93 3.07 -6.49
C GLY A 78 -2.71 2.75 -5.22
N PHE A 79 -4.02 2.52 -5.35
CA PHE A 79 -4.85 2.06 -4.24
C PHE A 79 -4.46 0.65 -3.77
N TRP A 80 -4.35 -0.31 -4.70
CA TRP A 80 -4.01 -1.69 -4.37
C TRP A 80 -2.66 -1.82 -3.65
N ALA A 81 -1.64 -1.11 -4.14
CA ALA A 81 -0.32 -1.10 -3.53
C ALA A 81 -0.34 -0.52 -2.10
N TYR A 82 -1.19 0.48 -1.85
CA TYR A 82 -1.36 1.06 -0.52
C TYR A 82 -2.09 0.13 0.45
N ASP A 83 -3.15 -0.51 -0.03
CA ASP A 83 -3.97 -1.47 0.74
C ASP A 83 -3.15 -2.72 1.13
N ASN A 84 -2.29 -3.19 0.22
CA ASN A 84 -1.44 -4.37 0.41
C ASN A 84 -0.02 -4.04 0.91
N ARG A 85 0.22 -2.80 1.36
CA ARG A 85 1.58 -2.34 1.72
C ARG A 85 2.25 -3.18 2.82
N GLU A 86 1.47 -3.76 3.73
CA GLU A 86 2.00 -4.61 4.79
C GLU A 86 2.33 -6.02 4.26
N SER A 87 1.58 -6.52 3.29
CA SER A 87 1.87 -7.82 2.66
C SER A 87 3.14 -7.74 1.81
N LEU A 88 3.33 -6.65 1.06
CA LEU A 88 4.50 -6.45 0.21
C LEU A 88 5.81 -6.34 1.01
N SER A 89 5.75 -5.88 2.26
CA SER A 89 6.93 -5.82 3.13
C SER A 89 7.41 -7.19 3.64
N TYR A 90 6.61 -8.25 3.55
CA TYR A 90 7.05 -9.59 3.96
C TYR A 90 7.77 -10.37 2.84
N ASP A 91 7.57 -10.01 1.58
CA ASP A 91 8.16 -10.76 0.44
C ASP A 91 9.66 -10.41 0.23
N ASP A 92 10.13 -9.25 0.66
CA ASP A 92 11.55 -8.84 0.53
C ASP A 92 12.48 -9.48 1.60
N GLU A 93 11.94 -10.04 2.70
CA GLU A 93 12.75 -10.58 3.82
C GLU A 93 13.07 -12.09 3.70
N GLU A 94 12.46 -12.81 2.75
CA GLU A 94 12.60 -14.27 2.61
C GLU A 94 13.70 -14.70 1.60
N GLU A 95 14.28 -13.80 0.80
CA GLU A 95 15.33 -14.15 -0.19
C GLU A 95 16.76 -14.20 0.39
N ASP A 96 17.01 -13.75 1.63
CA ASP A 96 18.37 -13.60 2.19
C ASP A 96 18.86 -14.75 3.10
N ASN A 97 18.15 -15.89 3.18
CA ASN A 97 18.47 -16.97 4.13
C ASN A 97 18.79 -18.35 3.51
N GLN A 98 19.50 -18.39 2.37
CA GLN A 98 20.00 -19.65 1.79
C GLN A 98 21.46 -19.60 1.32
N GLU A 99 22.43 -19.28 2.18
CA GLU A 99 23.82 -19.70 1.97
C GLU A 99 24.49 -20.02 3.32
N GLU A 100 24.63 -21.32 3.65
CA GLU A 100 25.84 -21.95 4.22
C GLU A 100 25.52 -23.41 4.66
N GLU A 101 25.61 -24.38 3.74
CA GLU A 101 26.16 -25.70 4.10
C GLU A 101 27.51 -25.85 3.39
N GLY A 102 28.56 -25.59 4.16
CA GLY A 102 29.94 -25.71 3.74
C GLY A 102 30.31 -27.14 3.32
N GLY A 103 30.97 -27.24 2.18
CA GLY A 103 31.72 -28.43 1.82
C GLY A 103 32.97 -28.55 2.69
N GLU A 104 33.25 -29.77 3.16
CA GLU A 104 34.63 -30.17 3.46
C GLU A 104 34.87 -31.57 2.88
N ALA A 105 35.68 -31.61 1.83
CA ALA A 105 36.26 -32.82 1.29
C ALA A 105 37.55 -33.16 2.05
N ALA A 106 37.65 -34.36 2.62
CA ALA A 106 38.91 -34.92 3.09
C ALA A 106 39.02 -36.43 2.80
N ALA A 107 39.72 -36.70 1.69
CA ALA A 107 40.55 -37.85 1.27
C ALA A 107 40.32 -39.31 1.77
N PRO A 108 40.51 -40.31 0.87
CA PRO A 108 40.55 -41.73 1.23
C PRO A 108 41.93 -42.12 1.79
N SER A 109 41.97 -42.87 2.89
CA SER A 109 43.19 -43.55 3.36
C SER A 109 43.09 -45.07 3.13
N ALA A 110 44.19 -45.62 2.66
CA ALA A 110 44.32 -46.95 2.08
C ALA A 110 44.60 -48.05 3.12
N GLY A 111 44.13 -49.26 2.81
CA GLY A 111 44.90 -50.52 2.84
C GLY A 111 45.54 -51.04 4.15
N GLY A 112 45.04 -52.18 4.61
CA GLY A 112 45.88 -53.40 4.78
C GLY A 112 46.48 -53.71 6.15
N GLY A 113 46.14 -54.89 6.69
CA GLY A 113 46.98 -55.63 7.64
C GLY A 113 46.21 -56.39 8.72
N GLY A 114 46.13 -57.72 8.58
CA GLY A 114 45.61 -58.65 9.58
C GLY A 114 45.06 -59.93 8.98
#